data_AF-A0A531N908-F1
#
_entry.id   AF-A0A531N908-F1
#
_cell.length_a   1.000
_cell.length_b   1.000
_cell.length_c   1.000
_cell.angle_alpha   90.00
_cell.angle_beta   90.00
_cell.angle_gamma   90.00
#
_symmetry.space_group_name_H-M   'P 1'
#
loop_
_entity.id
_entity.type
_entity.pdbx_description
1 polymer ?
#
loop_
_entity_poly.entity_id
_entity_poly.type
_entity_poly.pdbx_seq_one_letter_code
_entity_poly.pdbx_strand_id
1 'polypeptide(L)' 'GCDFHQPLASSAALEAVRKLVRAEVPHLDNDRHFHPDMEKAIAMVRSGAAVKVAGAVALPGIAP' A
#
# COMPACT_ATOMS: atom_id res chain seq x y z
N GLY A 1 5.47 -8.61 -5.15
CA GLY A 1 5.16 -7.95 -6.42
C GLY A 1 6.21 -6.91 -6.72
N CYS A 2 5.91 -5.63 -6.52
CA CYS A 2 6.81 -4.50 -6.81
C CYS A 2 8.24 -4.66 -6.26
N ASP A 3 8.39 -5.22 -5.06
CA ASP A 3 9.71 -5.40 -4.43
C ASP A 3 10.61 -6.39 -5.17
N PHE A 4 10.05 -7.34 -5.95
CA PHE A 4 10.85 -8.24 -6.80
C PHE A 4 11.44 -7.54 -8.02
N HIS A 5 10.95 -6.34 -8.35
CA HIS A 5 11.39 -5.56 -9.50
C HIS A 5 12.40 -4.46 -9.12
N GLN A 6 12.94 -4.47 -7.90
CA GLN A 6 13.99 -3.52 -7.52
C GLN A 6 15.16 -3.57 -8.52
N PRO A 7 15.71 -2.41 -8.95
CA PRO A 7 15.50 -1.06 -8.41
C PRO A 7 14.41 -0.23 -9.11
N LEU A 8 13.50 -0.83 -9.89
CA LEU A 8 12.47 -0.07 -10.59
C LEU A 8 11.52 0.65 -9.62
N ALA A 9 11.21 1.90 -9.93
CA ALA A 9 10.26 2.73 -9.20
C ALA A 9 8.96 2.92 -10.00
N SER A 10 7.86 3.09 -9.29
CA SER A 10 6.57 3.49 -9.83
C SER A 10 6.38 5.01 -9.75
N SER A 11 5.17 5.49 -10.02
CA SER A 11 4.81 6.91 -9.84
C SER A 11 4.82 7.30 -8.36
N ALA A 12 5.00 8.60 -8.08
CA ALA A 12 5.10 9.11 -6.70
C ALA A 12 3.90 8.69 -5.81
N ALA A 13 2.68 8.67 -6.35
CA ALA A 13 1.49 8.26 -5.61
C ALA A 13 1.50 6.77 -5.25
N LEU A 14 1.90 5.90 -6.19
CA LEU A 14 2.00 4.46 -5.94
C LEU A 14 3.15 4.13 -4.98
N GLU A 15 4.24 4.89 -5.03
CA GLU A 15 5.34 4.80 -4.06
C GLU A 15 4.91 5.19 -2.65
N ALA A 16 4.10 6.24 -2.50
CA ALA A 16 3.53 6.64 -1.22
C ALA A 16 2.61 5.54 -0.63
N VAL A 17 1.74 4.96 -1.46
CA VAL A 17 0.90 3.81 -1.06
C VAL A 17 1.76 2.59 -0.70
N ARG A 18 2.81 2.29 -1.49
CA ARG A 18 3.71 1.16 -1.18
C ARG A 18 4.43 1.35 0.15
N LYS A 19 4.91 2.56 0.44
CA LYS A 19 5.53 2.90 1.73
C LYS A 19 4.55 2.70 2.88
N LEU A 20 3.31 3.14 2.73
CA LEU A 20 2.26 2.91 3.72
C LEU A 20 2.02 1.41 3.96
N VAL A 21 1.85 0.62 2.89
CA VAL A 21 1.68 -0.84 2.97
C VAL A 21 2.86 -1.47 3.72
N ARG A 22 4.09 -1.10 3.40
CA ARG A 22 5.29 -1.70 4.01
C ARG A 22 5.54 -1.28 5.45
N ALA A 23 4.98 -0.16 5.91
CA ALA A 23 5.02 0.21 7.31
C ALA A 23 4.22 -0.76 8.21
N GLU A 24 3.14 -1.35 7.66
CA GLU A 24 2.22 -2.21 8.42
C GLU A 24 2.34 -3.70 8.06
N VAL A 25 2.60 -3.98 6.77
CA VAL A 25 2.67 -5.31 6.16
C VAL A 25 4.05 -5.48 5.49
N PRO A 26 5.00 -6.13 6.18
CA PRO A 26 6.34 -6.36 5.66
C PRO A 26 6.34 -7.14 4.35
N HIS A 27 7.42 -7.02 3.58
CA HIS A 27 7.66 -7.92 2.44
C HIS A 27 7.54 -9.38 2.87
N LEU A 28 7.05 -10.24 1.97
CA LEU A 28 6.92 -11.66 2.24
C LEU A 28 8.19 -12.37 1.76
N ASP A 29 9.12 -12.60 2.69
CA ASP A 29 10.35 -13.36 2.42
C ASP A 29 10.11 -14.87 2.53
N ASN A 30 9.75 -15.32 3.74
CA ASN A 30 9.35 -16.70 4.01
C ASN A 30 7.86 -16.76 4.28
N ASP A 31 7.28 -17.93 4.07
CA ASP A 31 5.90 -18.20 4.42
C ASP A 31 5.65 -17.89 5.90
N ARG A 32 4.56 -17.17 6.15
CA ARG A 32 4.08 -16.82 7.47
C ARG A 32 2.57 -16.91 7.52
N HIS A 33 2.00 -16.95 8.71
CA HIS A 33 0.56 -16.86 8.87
C HIS A 33 0.06 -15.52 8.32
N PHE A 34 -0.69 -15.56 7.22
CA PHE A 34 -0.98 -14.37 6.41
C PHE A 34 -2.20 -13.58 6.86
N HIS A 35 -3.07 -14.19 7.68
CA HIS A 35 -4.29 -13.55 8.17
C HIS A 35 -4.06 -12.18 8.85
N PRO A 36 -3.08 -12.02 9.76
CA PRO A 36 -2.81 -10.72 10.39
C PRO A 36 -2.41 -9.62 9.39
N ASP A 37 -1.71 -9.99 8.31
CA ASP A 37 -1.35 -9.02 7.27
C ASP A 37 -2.57 -8.58 6.45
N MET A 38 -3.46 -9.54 6.15
CA MET A 38 -4.72 -9.25 5.48
C MET A 38 -5.58 -8.31 6.32
N GLU A 39 -5.67 -8.53 7.64
CA GLU A 39 -6.44 -7.64 8.54
C GLU A 39 -5.90 -6.21 8.51
N LYS A 40 -4.58 -6.02 8.58
CA LYS A 40 -3.95 -4.69 8.48
C LYS A 40 -4.21 -4.03 7.14
N ALA A 41 -4.09 -4.77 6.04
CA ALA A 41 -4.38 -4.25 4.70
C ALA A 41 -5.85 -3.85 4.55
N ILE A 42 -6.78 -4.65 5.08
CA ILE A 42 -8.21 -4.33 5.12
C ILE A 42 -8.46 -3.06 5.93
N ALA A 43 -7.89 -2.94 7.12
CA ALA A 43 -8.02 -1.74 7.95
C ALA A 43 -7.49 -0.48 7.25
N MET A 44 -6.38 -0.59 6.52
CA MET A 44 -5.80 0.49 5.72
C MET A 44 -6.74 0.97 4.61
N VAL A 45 -7.41 0.05 3.90
CA VAL A 45 -8.39 0.40 2.88
C VAL A 45 -9.63 1.02 3.53
N ARG A 46 -10.18 0.40 4.57
CA ARG A 46 -11.41 0.86 5.24
C ARG A 46 -11.26 2.22 5.91
N SER A 47 -10.07 2.56 6.39
CA SER A 47 -9.78 3.88 6.97
C SER A 47 -9.57 4.98 5.92
N GLY A 48 -9.48 4.65 4.63
CA GLY A 48 -9.15 5.62 3.58
C GLY A 48 -7.68 6.06 3.58
N ALA A 49 -6.82 5.45 4.40
CA ALA A 49 -5.41 5.84 4.50
C ALA A 49 -4.69 5.75 3.14
N ALA A 50 -5.02 4.75 2.31
CA ALA A 50 -4.48 4.61 0.96
C ALA A 50 -4.83 5.80 0.05
N VAL A 51 -6.08 6.28 0.10
CA VAL A 51 -6.53 7.46 -0.66
C VAL A 51 -5.80 8.71 -0.17
N LYS A 52 -5.70 8.89 1.15
CA LYS A 52 -5.03 10.03 1.77
C LYS A 52 -3.57 10.14 1.35
N VAL A 53 -2.81 9.04 1.37
CA VAL A 53 -1.38 9.08 0.98
C VAL A 53 -1.18 9.18 -0.54
N ALA A 54 -2.13 8.70 -1.34
CA ALA A 54 -2.12 8.88 -2.78
C ALA A 54 -2.43 10.33 -3.22
N GLY A 55 -2.90 11.18 -2.29
CA GLY A 55 -3.55 12.49 -2.48
C GLY A 55 -2.86 13.53 -3.36
N ALA A 56 -1.69 13.24 -3.95
CA ALA A 56 -1.17 13.95 -5.11
C ALA A 56 -1.98 13.71 -6.40
N VAL A 57 -2.85 12.69 -6.43
CA VAL A 57 -3.66 12.33 -7.60
C VAL A 57 -5.13 12.60 -7.32
N ALA A 58 -5.74 13.45 -8.16
CA ALA A 58 -7.19 13.60 -8.19
C ALA A 58 -7.80 12.35 -8.82
N LEU A 59 -8.40 11.50 -7.99
CA LEU A 59 -9.07 10.27 -8.43
C LEU A 59 -10.54 10.58 -8.75
N PRO A 60 -11.02 10.37 -10.00
CA PRO A 60 -12.43 10.57 -10.33
C PRO A 60 -13.34 9.71 -9.46
N GLY A 61 -14.37 10.32 -8.86
CA GLY A 61 -15.36 9.61 -8.05
C GLY A 61 -14.93 9.30 -6.61
N ILE A 62 -13.74 9.74 -6.18
CA ILE A 62 -13.28 9.64 -4.80
C ILE A 62 -13.27 11.06 -4.21
N ALA A 63 -14.11 11.29 -3.19
CA ALA A 63 -14.10 12.56 -2.47
C ALA A 63 -12.76 12.72 -1.71
N PRO A 64 -12.20 13.94 -1.64
CA PRO A 64 -10.96 14.21 -0.92
C PRO A 64 -11.06 13.96 0.59
#